data_AF-A0A2N1VHX5-F1
#
_entry.id   AF-A0A2N1VHX5-F1
#
_cell.length_a   1.000
_cell.length_b   1.000
_cell.length_c   1.000
_cell.angle_alpha   90.00
_cell.angle_beta   90.00
_cell.angle_gamma   90.00
#
_symmetry.space_group_name_H-M   'P 1'
#
loop_
_entity.id
_entity.type
_entity.pdbx_description
1 polymer ?
#
loop_
_entity_poly.entity_id
_entity_poly.type
_entity_poly.pdbx_seq_one_letter_code
_entity_poly.pdbx_strand_id
1 'polypeptide(L)'
;MKGSSLKNFIVILTTIAIILLSYVVVRSEMKRNTREKIFKQDSLNVRLNRIEAKLVKIQELTAQDRIVRYAQDSLGLIRPKTNPEIIIVSKDQVYQIEKILNEKYD
;
A
#
# COMPACT_ATOMS: atom_id res chain seq x y z
N MET A 1 -44.67 -53.93 -33.59
CA MET A 1 -43.75 -53.76 -32.43
C MET A 1 -42.45 -52.98 -32.71
N LYS A 2 -42.09 -52.61 -33.96
CA LYS A 2 -40.80 -51.92 -34.25
C LYS A 2 -40.75 -50.43 -33.87
N GLY A 3 -41.89 -49.73 -33.87
CA GLY A 3 -41.93 -48.28 -33.61
C GLY A 3 -41.62 -47.86 -32.16
N SER A 4 -41.77 -48.76 -31.18
CA SER A 4 -41.45 -48.47 -29.77
C SER A 4 -39.93 -48.45 -29.52
N SER A 5 -39.20 -49.39 -30.12
CA SER A 5 -37.74 -49.47 -29.97
C SER A 5 -37.01 -48.26 -30.58
N LEU A 6 -37.44 -47.81 -31.76
CA LEU A 6 -36.83 -46.64 -32.42
C LEU A 6 -37.08 -45.33 -31.64
N LYS A 7 -38.29 -45.14 -31.11
CA LYS A 7 -38.64 -43.98 -30.28
C LYS A 7 -37.81 -43.94 -28.99
N ASN A 8 -37.67 -45.09 -28.32
CA ASN A 8 -36.86 -45.19 -27.10
C ASN A 8 -35.37 -44.91 -27.37
N PHE A 9 -34.83 -45.41 -28.49
CA PHE A 9 -33.46 -45.13 -28.90
C PHE A 9 -33.22 -43.63 -29.13
N ILE A 10 -34.12 -42.95 -29.84
CA ILE A 10 -34.03 -41.50 -30.07
C ILE A 10 -34.08 -40.74 -28.75
N VAL A 11 -34.99 -41.09 -27.84
CA VAL A 11 -35.10 -40.45 -26.53
C VAL A 11 -33.80 -40.60 -25.71
N ILE A 12 -33.22 -41.81 -25.68
CA ILE A 12 -31.96 -42.06 -24.97
C ILE A 12 -30.82 -41.23 -25.58
N LEU A 13 -30.67 -41.23 -26.90
CA LEU A 13 -29.65 -40.46 -27.60
C LEU A 13 -29.77 -38.96 -27.29
N THR A 14 -31.00 -38.44 -27.34
CA THR A 14 -31.29 -37.03 -27.06
C THR A 14 -30.99 -36.68 -25.60
N THR A 15 -31.31 -37.57 -24.67
CA THR A 15 -31.01 -37.41 -23.25
C THR A 15 -29.50 -37.36 -23.00
N ILE A 16 -28.74 -38.28 -23.62
CA ILE A 16 -27.27 -38.28 -23.53
C ILE A 16 -26.69 -36.98 -24.11
N ALA A 17 -27.20 -36.52 -25.25
CA ALA A 17 -26.76 -35.26 -25.86
C ALA A 17 -27.00 -34.06 -24.94
N ILE A 18 -28.18 -33.97 -24.29
CA ILE A 18 -28.50 -32.90 -23.34
C ILE A 18 -27.55 -32.94 -22.13
N ILE A 19 -27.27 -34.12 -21.58
CA ILE A 19 -26.34 -34.29 -20.46
C ILE A 19 -24.93 -33.81 -20.83
N LEU A 20 -24.44 -34.18 -22.01
CA LEU A 20 -23.12 -33.78 -22.50
C LEU A 20 -23.04 -32.25 -22.71
N LEU A 21 -24.07 -31.64 -23.31
CA LEU A 21 -24.12 -30.20 -23.50
C LEU A 21 -24.16 -29.46 -22.15
N SER A 22 -24.99 -29.93 -21.21
CA SER A 22 -25.07 -29.37 -19.86
C SER A 22 -23.71 -29.42 -19.15
N TYR A 23 -23.02 -30.55 -19.23
CA TYR A 23 -21.67 -30.70 -18.67
C TYR A 23 -20.67 -29.68 -19.25
N VAL A 24 -20.68 -29.48 -20.57
CA VAL A 24 -19.80 -28.51 -21.24
C VAL A 24 -20.10 -27.09 -20.79
N VAL A 25 -21.38 -26.70 -20.69
CA VAL A 25 -21.79 -25.38 -20.20
C VAL A 25 -21.30 -25.16 -18.78
N VAL A 26 -21.57 -26.10 -17.86
CA VAL A 26 -21.13 -26.01 -16.47
C VAL A 26 -19.60 -25.91 -16.38
N ARG A 27 -18.88 -26.70 -17.16
CA ARG A 27 -17.40 -26.66 -17.18
C ARG A 27 -16.86 -25.32 -17.70
N SER A 28 -17.53 -24.72 -18.69
CA SER A 28 -17.19 -23.40 -19.21
C SER A 28 -17.41 -22.30 -18.15
N GLU A 29 -18.58 -22.34 -17.51
CA GLU A 29 -18.95 -21.45 -16.40
C GLU A 29 -17.98 -21.55 -15.23
N MET A 30 -17.58 -22.77 -14.85
CA MET A 30 -16.55 -22.99 -13.82
C MET A 30 -15.23 -22.33 -14.21
N LYS A 31 -14.75 -22.53 -15.44
CA LYS A 31 -13.51 -21.89 -15.91
C LYS A 31 -13.60 -20.37 -15.90
N ARG A 32 -14.74 -19.80 -16.31
CA ARG A 32 -14.99 -18.35 -16.26
C ARG A 32 -14.93 -17.84 -14.82
N ASN A 33 -15.68 -18.48 -13.91
CA ASN A 33 -15.71 -18.11 -12.50
C ASN A 33 -14.33 -18.23 -11.84
N THR A 34 -13.54 -19.27 -12.16
CA THR A 34 -12.17 -19.39 -11.65
C THR A 34 -11.30 -18.24 -12.11
N ARG A 35 -11.37 -17.85 -13.39
CA ARG A 35 -10.60 -16.72 -13.92
C ARG A 35 -11.00 -15.40 -13.25
N GLU A 36 -12.30 -15.16 -13.10
CA GLU A 36 -12.79 -13.97 -12.41
C GLU A 36 -12.37 -13.93 -10.95
N LYS A 37 -12.42 -15.07 -10.26
CA LYS A 37 -11.97 -15.19 -8.87
C LYS A 37 -10.49 -14.81 -8.75
N ILE A 38 -9.64 -15.35 -9.62
CA ILE A 38 -8.19 -15.05 -9.62
C ILE A 38 -7.98 -13.55 -9.87
N PHE A 39 -8.62 -12.97 -10.89
CA PHE A 39 -8.48 -11.55 -11.19
C PHE A 39 -8.92 -10.64 -10.03
N LYS A 40 -10.05 -10.96 -9.40
CA LYS A 40 -10.54 -10.23 -8.21
C LYS A 40 -9.59 -10.38 -7.03
N GLN A 41 -9.01 -11.57 -6.84
CA GLN A 41 -8.04 -11.84 -5.79
C GLN A 41 -6.73 -11.07 -6.01
N ASP A 42 -6.22 -11.02 -7.24
CA ASP A 42 -5.03 -10.23 -7.59
C ASP A 42 -5.28 -8.74 -7.37
N SER A 43 -6.43 -8.23 -7.81
CA SER A 43 -6.84 -6.83 -7.58
C SER A 43 -6.93 -6.50 -6.09
N LEU A 44 -7.46 -7.43 -5.28
CA LEU A 44 -7.52 -7.28 -3.83
C LEU A 44 -6.12 -7.22 -3.22
N ASN A 45 -5.23 -8.12 -3.60
CA ASN A 45 -3.85 -8.17 -3.12
C ASN A 45 -3.09 -6.88 -3.45
N VAL A 46 -3.25 -6.35 -4.68
CA VAL A 46 -2.65 -5.06 -5.06
C VAL A 46 -3.16 -3.92 -4.17
N ARG A 47 -4.45 -3.91 -3.83
CA ARG A 47 -5.01 -2.89 -2.93
C ARG A 47 -4.49 -3.03 -1.51
N LEU A 48 -4.37 -4.26 -0.99
CA LEU A 48 -3.80 -4.53 0.33
C LEU A 48 -2.35 -4.06 0.42
N ASN A 49 -1.51 -4.41 -0.57
CA ASN A 49 -0.11 -3.97 -0.61
C ASN A 49 0.00 -2.43 -0.63
N ARG A 50 -0.90 -1.73 -1.33
CA ARG A 50 -0.95 -0.26 -1.31
C ARG A 50 -1.32 0.30 0.06
N ILE A 51 -2.21 -0.36 0.79
CA ILE A 51 -2.58 0.04 2.15
C ILE A 51 -1.40 -0.18 3.09
N GLU A 52 -0.74 -1.33 3.03
CA GLU A 52 0.45 -1.63 3.83
C GLU A 52 1.57 -0.61 3.59
N ALA A 53 1.87 -0.28 2.33
CA ALA A 53 2.86 0.73 1.99
C ALA A 53 2.51 2.11 2.58
N LYS A 54 1.23 2.49 2.57
CA LYS A 54 0.78 3.74 3.20
C LYS A 54 0.89 3.70 4.72
N LEU A 55 0.60 2.56 5.35
CA LEU A 55 0.75 2.39 6.79
C LEU A 55 2.21 2.52 7.23
N VAL A 56 3.15 1.93 6.50
CA VAL A 56 4.59 2.11 6.74
C VAL A 56 4.97 3.60 6.68
N LYS A 57 4.47 4.32 5.66
CA LYS A 57 4.74 5.75 5.53
C LYS A 57 4.13 6.59 6.67
N ILE A 58 2.94 6.22 7.15
CA ILE A 58 2.33 6.85 8.32
C ILE A 58 3.19 6.62 9.57
N GLN A 59 3.70 5.40 9.77
CA GLN A 59 4.58 5.09 10.89
C GLN A 59 5.88 5.91 10.84
N GLU A 60 6.49 6.04 9.67
CA GLU A 60 7.69 6.86 9.46
C GLU A 60 7.42 8.33 9.82
N LEU A 61 6.34 8.92 9.28
CA LEU A 61 5.96 10.31 9.56
C LEU A 61 5.63 10.52 11.04
N THR A 62 4.96 9.56 11.67
CA THR A 62 4.64 9.61 13.10
C THR A 62 5.92 9.55 13.96
N ALA A 63 6.89 8.73 13.56
CA ALA A 63 8.18 8.67 14.24
C ALA A 63 8.95 10.00 14.10
N GLN A 64 8.97 10.59 12.89
CA GLN A 64 9.56 11.91 12.68
C GLN A 64 8.88 12.98 13.55
N ASP A 65 7.56 12.99 13.62
CA ASP A 65 6.82 13.95 14.45
C ASP A 65 7.13 13.79 15.95
N ARG A 66 7.25 12.55 16.43
CA ARG A 66 7.68 12.27 17.81
C ARG A 66 9.09 12.78 18.08
N ILE A 67 10.03 12.59 17.16
CA ILE A 67 11.40 13.09 17.31
C ILE A 67 11.40 14.62 17.38
N VAL A 68 10.64 15.28 16.50
CA VAL A 68 10.53 16.74 16.47
C VAL A 68 9.93 17.26 17.76
N ARG A 69 8.85 16.65 18.25
CA ARG A 69 8.24 16.99 19.54
C ARG A 69 9.20 16.78 20.69
N TYR A 70 9.91 15.67 20.73
CA TYR A 70 10.92 15.41 21.75
C TYR A 70 12.03 16.46 21.75
N ALA A 71 12.53 16.86 20.57
CA ALA A 71 13.53 17.92 20.45
C ALA A 71 12.99 19.28 20.91
N GLN A 72 11.73 19.59 20.61
CA GLN A 72 11.08 20.83 21.07
C GLN A 72 10.88 20.84 22.58
N ASP A 73 10.31 19.77 23.14
CA ASP A 73 9.87 19.69 24.53
C ASP A 73 11.02 19.43 25.50
N SER A 74 11.99 18.57 25.12
CA SER A 74 13.08 18.14 26.02
C SER A 74 14.37 18.93 25.82
N LEU A 75 14.64 19.42 24.60
CA LEU A 75 15.88 20.12 24.27
C LEU A 75 15.66 21.62 24.03
N GLY A 76 14.42 22.12 24.11
CA GLY A 76 14.09 23.52 23.84
C GLY A 76 14.39 23.94 22.40
N LEU A 77 14.57 22.99 21.49
CA LEU A 77 14.97 23.25 20.11
C LEU A 77 13.75 23.63 19.29
N ILE A 78 13.67 24.89 18.89
CA ILE A 78 12.61 25.40 18.04
C ILE A 78 12.94 25.01 16.59
N ARG A 79 12.07 24.25 15.94
CA ARG A 79 12.21 23.95 14.50
C ARG A 79 12.00 25.25 13.72
N PRO A 80 13.01 25.80 13.05
CA PRO A 80 12.83 27.04 12.29
C PRO A 80 11.96 26.77 11.06
N LYS A 81 10.97 27.64 10.81
CA LYS A 81 10.07 27.55 9.64
C LYS A 81 10.75 27.94 8.33
N THR A 82 11.90 28.60 8.42
CA THR A 82 12.73 29.07 7.30
C THR A 82 14.14 28.49 7.46
N ASN A 83 14.89 28.40 6.35
CA ASN A 83 16.31 28.01 6.44
C ASN A 83 17.01 28.98 7.41
N PRO A 84 17.73 28.47 8.42
CA PRO A 84 18.46 29.33 9.34
C PRO A 84 19.48 30.14 8.55
N GLU A 85 19.52 31.44 8.83
CA GLU A 85 20.48 32.35 8.23
C GLU A 85 21.88 31.90 8.66
N ILE A 86 22.71 31.49 7.70
CA ILE A 86 24.07 31.03 7.98
C ILE A 86 24.92 32.28 8.23
N ILE A 87 25.09 32.63 9.50
CA ILE A 87 26.01 33.69 9.89
C ILE A 87 27.42 33.08 9.94
N ILE A 88 28.22 33.36 8.92
CA ILE A 88 29.64 32.98 8.88
C ILE A 88 30.39 33.97 9.75
N VAL A 89 30.75 33.56 10.97
CA VAL A 89 31.54 34.38 11.89
C VAL A 89 33.01 33.97 11.78
N SER A 90 33.89 34.95 11.58
CA SER A 90 35.34 34.70 11.58
C SER A 90 35.84 34.48 13.01
N LYS A 91 36.89 33.66 13.19
CA LYS A 91 37.49 33.41 14.51
C LYS A 91 37.96 34.70 15.18
N ASP A 92 38.43 35.66 14.40
CA ASP A 92 38.90 36.95 14.92
C ASP A 92 37.76 37.79 15.51
N GLN A 93 36.56 37.73 14.93
CA GLN A 93 35.37 38.40 15.47
C GLN A 93 34.93 37.80 16.81
N VAL A 94 35.03 36.48 16.96
CA VAL A 94 34.73 35.79 18.23
C VAL A 94 35.73 36.22 19.31
N TYR A 95 37.01 36.27 18.97
CA TYR A 95 38.07 36.66 19.89
C TYR A 95 37.98 38.13 20.34
N GLN A 96 37.58 39.04 19.45
CA GLN A 96 37.35 40.45 19.80
C GLN A 96 36.16 40.61 20.76
N ILE A 97 35.07 39.87 20.55
CA ILE A 97 33.92 39.90 21.45
C ILE A 97 34.29 39.36 22.83
N GLU A 98 35.05 38.26 22.89
CA GLU A 98 35.54 37.66 24.14
C GLU A 98 36.42 38.65 24.93
N LYS A 99 37.32 39.37 24.25
CA LYS A 99 38.17 40.37 24.87
C LYS A 99 37.37 41.55 25.44
N ILE A 100 36.40 42.06 24.69
CA ILE A 100 35.53 43.16 25.13
C ILE A 100 34.68 42.74 26.34
N LEU A 101 34.22 41.49 26.40
CA LEU A 101 33.49 40.96 27.54
C LEU A 101 34.38 40.87 28.78
N ASN A 102 35.59 40.33 28.66
CA ASN A 102 36.49 40.20 29.81
C ASN A 102 36.98 41.56 30.34
N GLU A 103 37.25 42.55 29.48
CA GLU A 103 37.64 43.90 29.92
C GLU A 103 36.50 44.69 30.60
N LYS A 104 35.24 44.25 30.48
CA LYS A 104 34.08 44.94 31.05
C LYS A 104 33.67 44.39 32.43
N TYR A 105 34.22 43.25 32.82
CA TYR A 105 33.89 42.54 34.06
C TYR A 105 35.08 42.37 35.02
N ASP A 106 36.26 42.89 34.64
CA ASP A 106 37.36 43.26 35.55
C ASP A 106 37.28 44.76 35.90
#